data_AF-A0A7J3CUU6-F1
#
_entry.id   AF-A0A7J3CUU6-F1
#
_cell.length_a   1.000
_cell.length_b   1.000
_cell.length_c   1.000
_cell.angle_alpha   90.00
_cell.angle_beta   90.00
_cell.angle_gamma   90.00
#
_symmetry.space_group_name_H-M   'P 1'
#
loop_
_entity.id
_entity.type
_entity.pdbx_description
1 polymer ?
#
loop_
_entity_poly.entity_id
_entity_poly.type
_entity_poly.pdbx_seq_one_letter_code
_entity_poly.pdbx_strand_id
1 'polypeptide(L)'
;MNIFVAGMPGCGKSKLVEQLIFELKKRGKNIAGIITPEVRRDSRQGFEIIDIATGSKEILASVDIKGPKVSKYHINIAGIEKIVEIFEKSLPAAEIIFIDEIGKMEMYSEKFKTMLARLLVSNKIVVATLHRTFVKKYKSNGKLFWLE
;
A
#
# COMPACT_ATOMS: atom_id res chain seq x y z
N MET A 1 3.85 -13.74 9.01
CA MET A 1 3.53 -12.89 10.19
C MET A 1 3.08 -11.54 9.68
N ASN A 2 1.91 -11.06 10.09
CA ASN A 2 1.37 -9.78 9.61
C ASN A 2 1.40 -8.74 10.74
N ILE A 3 1.86 -7.53 10.39
CA ILE A 3 1.94 -6.36 11.26
C ILE A 3 1.12 -5.26 10.59
N PHE A 4 0.14 -4.74 11.31
CA PHE A 4 -0.73 -3.68 10.82
C PHE A 4 -0.50 -2.40 11.61
N VAL A 5 -0.42 -1.28 10.92
CA VAL A 5 -0.40 0.06 11.51
C VAL A 5 -1.69 0.79 11.12
N ALA A 6 -2.51 1.15 12.10
CA ALA A 6 -3.70 1.96 11.88
C ALA A 6 -3.62 3.25 12.71
N GLY A 7 -4.44 4.23 12.37
CA GLY A 7 -4.45 5.51 13.05
C GLY A 7 -5.22 6.55 12.26
N MET A 8 -5.35 7.75 12.81
CA MET A 8 -6.09 8.83 12.17
C MET A 8 -5.47 9.24 10.82
N PRO A 9 -6.26 9.77 9.87
CA PRO A 9 -5.69 10.39 8.68
C PRO A 9 -4.69 11.48 9.07
N GLY A 10 -3.51 11.48 8.46
CA GLY A 10 -2.46 12.46 8.76
C GLY A 10 -1.59 12.18 10.00
N CYS A 11 -1.81 11.09 10.76
CA CYS A 11 -0.98 10.78 11.94
C CYS A 11 0.45 10.27 11.64
N GLY A 12 0.87 10.26 10.37
CA GLY A 12 2.25 9.90 10.01
C GLY A 12 2.49 8.41 9.71
N LYS A 13 1.45 7.60 9.46
CA LYS A 13 1.60 6.17 9.08
C LYS A 13 2.57 5.94 7.92
N SER A 14 2.37 6.66 6.81
CA SER A 14 3.25 6.58 5.65
C SER A 14 4.68 7.01 6.00
N LYS A 15 4.83 8.00 6.89
CA LYS A 15 6.15 8.43 7.35
C LYS A 15 6.87 7.36 8.16
N LEU A 16 6.14 6.67 9.04
CA LEU A 16 6.65 5.52 9.78
C LEU A 16 7.07 4.40 8.82
N VAL A 17 6.24 4.07 7.82
CA VAL A 17 6.58 3.06 6.81
C VAL A 17 7.84 3.43 6.03
N GLU A 18 7.96 4.67 5.56
CA GLU A 18 9.17 5.17 4.89
C GLU A 18 10.43 4.97 5.76
N GLN A 19 10.36 5.34 7.05
CA GLN A 19 11.46 5.20 7.99
C GLN A 19 11.83 3.73 8.22
N LEU A 20 10.84 2.85 8.37
CA LEU A 20 11.07 1.41 8.52
C LEU A 20 11.75 0.81 7.28
N ILE A 21 11.27 1.16 6.08
CA ILE A 21 11.87 0.72 4.82
C ILE A 21 13.33 1.17 4.74
N PHE A 22 13.60 2.44 5.05
CA PHE A 22 14.96 2.99 5.03
C PHE A 22 15.90 2.26 5.99
N GLU A 23 15.50 2.07 7.25
CA GLU A 23 16.33 1.42 8.26
C GLU A 23 16.55 -0.08 7.99
N LEU A 24 15.55 -0.77 7.44
CA LEU A 24 15.68 -2.18 7.05
C LEU A 24 16.57 -2.36 5.82
N LYS A 25 16.46 -1.47 4.82
CA LYS A 25 17.37 -1.47 3.66
C LYS A 25 18.82 -1.24 4.10
N LYS A 26 19.06 -0.30 5.04
CA LYS A 26 20.39 -0.09 5.65
C LYS A 26 20.97 -1.34 6.32
N ARG A 27 20.11 -2.19 6.86
CA ARG A 27 20.49 -3.48 7.49
C ARG A 27 20.62 -4.63 6.47
N GLY A 28 20.59 -4.34 5.18
CA GLY A 28 20.75 -5.34 4.11
C GLY A 28 19.53 -6.24 3.93
N LYS A 29 18.33 -5.82 4.37
CA LYS A 29 17.11 -6.61 4.19
C LYS A 29 16.53 -6.45 2.79
N ASN A 30 16.13 -7.57 2.20
CA ASN A 30 15.43 -7.59 0.92
C ASN A 30 13.98 -7.18 1.13
N ILE A 31 13.64 -5.99 0.65
CA ILE A 31 12.30 -5.41 0.79
C ILE A 31 11.62 -5.36 -0.58
N ALA A 32 10.38 -5.83 -0.62
CA ALA A 32 9.43 -5.52 -1.67
C ALA A 32 8.24 -4.77 -1.08
N GLY A 33 7.45 -4.12 -1.92
CA GLY A 33 6.20 -3.54 -1.45
C GLY A 33 5.63 -2.50 -2.37
N ILE A 34 4.48 -1.98 -1.96
CA ILE A 34 3.73 -0.94 -2.65
C ILE A 34 3.56 0.23 -1.69
N ILE A 35 3.81 1.44 -2.17
CA ILE A 35 3.52 2.70 -1.47
C ILE A 35 2.60 3.58 -2.32
N THR A 36 1.76 4.39 -1.67
CA THR A 36 0.77 5.25 -2.35
C THR A 36 0.88 6.73 -1.95
N PRO A 37 1.98 7.42 -2.33
CA PRO A 37 2.18 8.81 -1.94
C PRO A 37 1.14 9.75 -2.55
N GLU A 38 0.81 10.81 -1.83
CA GLU A 38 -0.10 11.85 -2.32
C GLU A 38 0.56 12.70 -3.41
N VAL A 39 -0.19 12.99 -4.47
CA VAL A 39 0.19 13.99 -5.49
C VAL A 39 -0.43 15.32 -5.10
N ARG A 40 0.43 16.31 -4.84
CA ARG A 40 0.03 17.67 -4.44
C ARG A 40 0.58 18.71 -5.40
N ARG A 41 -0.25 19.73 -5.67
CA ARG A 41 0.16 21.05 -6.16
C ARG A 41 -0.19 22.05 -5.05
N ASP A 42 -1.17 22.91 -5.25
CA ASP A 42 -1.73 23.77 -4.19
C ASP A 42 -2.65 23.00 -3.23
N SER A 43 -3.28 21.94 -3.73
CA SER A 43 -4.06 20.98 -2.95
C SER A 43 -3.79 19.56 -3.44
N ARG A 44 -4.30 18.55 -2.71
CA ARG A 44 -4.19 17.13 -3.13
C ARG A 44 -4.98 16.90 -4.42
N GLN A 45 -4.24 16.53 -5.47
CA GLN A 45 -4.73 16.25 -6.82
C GLN A 45 -5.02 14.75 -7.01
N GLY A 46 -4.32 13.90 -6.29
CA GLY A 46 -4.45 12.46 -6.44
C GLY A 46 -3.45 11.69 -5.60
N PHE A 47 -3.20 10.45 -6.01
CA PHE A 47 -2.29 9.51 -5.39
C PHE A 47 -1.55 8.74 -6.50
N GLU A 48 -0.28 8.47 -6.29
CA GLU A 48 0.46 7.48 -7.09
C GLU A 48 0.35 6.11 -6.43
N ILE A 49 0.67 5.06 -7.18
CA ILE A 49 0.95 3.72 -6.67
C ILE A 49 2.32 3.31 -7.22
N ILE A 50 3.23 2.93 -6.33
CA ILE A 50 4.65 2.75 -6.66
C ILE A 50 5.13 1.41 -6.11
N ASP A 51 5.79 0.62 -6.96
CA ASP A 51 6.55 -0.55 -6.54
C ASP A 51 7.92 -0.14 -5.95
N ILE A 52 8.20 -0.56 -4.71
CA ILE A 52 9.41 -0.18 -3.97
C ILE A 52 10.68 -0.74 -4.62
N ALA A 53 10.60 -1.92 -5.24
CA ALA A 53 11.77 -2.64 -5.74
C ALA A 53 12.30 -2.02 -7.04
N THR A 54 11.40 -1.70 -7.97
CA THR A 54 11.76 -1.17 -9.30
C THR A 54 11.61 0.34 -9.40
N GLY A 55 10.86 0.97 -8.49
CA GLY A 55 10.47 2.38 -8.61
C GLY A 55 9.42 2.65 -9.69
N SER A 56 8.89 1.60 -10.33
CA SER A 56 7.80 1.74 -11.31
C SER A 56 6.58 2.35 -10.64
N LYS A 57 5.96 3.32 -11.31
CA LYS A 57 4.83 4.06 -10.78
C LYS A 57 3.72 4.25 -11.78
N GLU A 58 2.51 4.33 -11.26
CA GLU A 58 1.28 4.68 -11.98
C GLU A 58 0.45 5.65 -11.15
N ILE A 59 -0.52 6.31 -11.79
CA ILE A 59 -1.57 7.02 -11.05
C ILE A 59 -2.45 5.97 -10.38
N LEU A 60 -2.65 6.06 -9.07
CA LEU A 60 -3.64 5.27 -8.32
C LEU A 60 -5.03 5.89 -8.50
N ALA A 61 -5.13 7.18 -8.25
CA ALA A 61 -6.36 7.94 -8.35
C ALA A 61 -6.07 9.42 -8.63
N SER A 62 -6.91 10.08 -9.40
CA SER A 62 -6.77 11.51 -9.74
C SER A 62 -8.11 12.18 -9.96
N VAL A 63 -8.16 13.50 -9.77
CA VAL A 63 -9.32 14.33 -10.16
C VAL A 63 -9.45 14.47 -11.68
N ASP A 64 -8.36 14.29 -12.43
CA ASP A 64 -8.27 14.56 -13.87
C ASP A 64 -8.47 13.33 -14.77
N ILE A 65 -8.78 12.17 -14.18
CA ILE A 65 -9.04 10.92 -14.91
C ILE A 65 -10.50 10.50 -14.76
N LYS A 66 -10.92 9.49 -15.54
CA LYS A 66 -12.25 8.88 -15.43
C LYS A 66 -12.14 7.47 -14.84
N GLY A 67 -13.19 7.02 -14.16
CA GLY A 67 -13.26 5.69 -13.54
C GLY A 67 -14.22 5.64 -12.36
N PRO A 68 -14.23 4.54 -11.58
CA PRO A 68 -14.93 4.51 -10.31
C PRO A 68 -14.45 5.62 -9.39
N LYS A 69 -15.31 6.12 -8.50
CA LYS A 69 -15.06 7.34 -7.74
C LYS A 69 -15.04 7.11 -6.24
N VAL A 70 -14.03 7.66 -5.57
CA VAL A 70 -13.95 7.75 -4.10
C VAL A 70 -13.77 9.21 -3.72
N SER A 71 -14.78 9.80 -3.07
CA SER A 71 -14.84 11.25 -2.83
C SER A 71 -14.70 12.01 -4.16
N LYS A 72 -13.70 12.86 -4.34
CA LYS A 72 -13.46 13.60 -5.60
C LYS A 72 -12.52 12.89 -6.60
N TYR A 73 -11.88 11.78 -6.21
CA TYR A 73 -10.86 11.12 -7.03
C TYR A 73 -11.45 9.95 -7.81
N HIS A 74 -11.10 9.86 -9.09
CA HIS A 74 -11.40 8.70 -9.93
C HIS A 74 -10.23 7.72 -9.87
N ILE A 75 -10.54 6.42 -9.80
CA ILE A 75 -9.58 5.34 -9.59
C ILE A 75 -9.10 4.80 -10.94
N ASN A 76 -7.79 4.66 -11.09
CA ASN A 76 -7.14 4.05 -12.25
C ASN A 76 -6.90 2.55 -11.99
N ILE A 77 -7.91 1.72 -12.23
CA ILE A 77 -7.81 0.26 -12.01
C ILE A 77 -6.66 -0.34 -12.82
N ALA A 78 -6.51 0.04 -14.09
CA ALA A 78 -5.43 -0.48 -14.95
C ALA A 78 -4.04 -0.14 -14.39
N GLY A 79 -3.85 1.07 -13.86
CA GLY A 79 -2.60 1.47 -13.20
C GLY A 79 -2.30 0.64 -11.95
N ILE A 80 -3.32 0.36 -11.13
CA ILE A 80 -3.18 -0.52 -9.96
C ILE A 80 -2.73 -1.91 -10.40
N GLU A 81 -3.41 -2.50 -11.38
CA GLU A 81 -3.14 -3.87 -11.83
C GLU A 81 -1.75 -4.02 -12.43
N LYS A 82 -1.31 -3.03 -13.20
CA LYS A 82 0.05 -2.97 -13.74
C LYS A 82 1.11 -2.95 -12.64
N ILE A 83 0.93 -2.14 -11.58
CA ILE A 83 1.88 -2.13 -10.47
C ILE A 83 1.83 -3.43 -9.68
N VAL A 84 0.65 -4.04 -9.48
CA VAL A 84 0.55 -5.35 -8.84
C VAL A 84 1.34 -6.42 -9.62
N GLU A 85 1.27 -6.44 -10.95
CA GLU A 85 2.05 -7.37 -11.78
C GLU A 85 3.57 -7.18 -11.65
N ILE A 86 4.01 -5.93 -11.59
CA ILE A 86 5.44 -5.61 -11.41
C ILE A 86 5.89 -6.03 -10.01
N PHE A 87 5.11 -5.67 -8.99
CA PHE A 87 5.37 -6.01 -7.61
C PHE A 87 5.43 -7.53 -7.40
N GLU A 88 4.54 -8.32 -8.01
CA GLU A 88 4.53 -9.79 -7.88
C GLU A 88 5.85 -10.43 -8.33
N LYS A 89 6.56 -9.84 -9.30
CA LYS A 89 7.87 -10.34 -9.74
C LYS A 89 8.97 -10.15 -8.69
N SER A 90 8.82 -9.17 -7.80
CA SER A 90 9.75 -8.91 -6.70
C SER A 90 9.50 -9.78 -5.46
N LEU A 91 8.32 -10.40 -5.37
CA LEU A 91 7.91 -11.16 -4.19
C LEU A 91 8.85 -12.31 -3.82
N PRO A 92 9.35 -13.16 -4.73
CA PRO A 92 10.15 -14.33 -4.35
C PRO A 92 11.35 -13.99 -3.46
N ALA A 93 12.10 -12.93 -3.82
CA ALA A 93 13.31 -12.51 -3.12
C ALA A 93 13.06 -11.72 -1.82
N ALA A 94 11.82 -11.25 -1.58
CA ALA A 94 11.51 -10.40 -0.44
C ALA A 94 11.51 -11.14 0.90
N GLU A 95 12.23 -10.61 1.90
CA GLU A 95 12.13 -11.02 3.30
C GLU A 95 10.95 -10.32 4.00
N ILE A 96 10.74 -9.05 3.67
CA ILE A 96 9.74 -8.18 4.28
C ILE A 96 8.96 -7.47 3.18
N ILE A 97 7.65 -7.47 3.29
CA ILE A 97 6.73 -6.84 2.34
C ILE A 97 6.06 -5.65 3.00
N PHE A 98 6.10 -4.49 2.34
CA PHE A 98 5.39 -3.29 2.77
C PHE A 98 4.17 -3.00 1.89
N ILE A 99 3.03 -2.66 2.50
CA ILE A 99 1.83 -2.20 1.78
C ILE A 99 1.31 -0.92 2.47
N ASP A 100 1.55 0.23 1.86
CA ASP A 100 1.03 1.53 2.30
C ASP A 100 0.12 2.09 1.20
N GLU A 101 -1.21 2.08 1.29
CA GLU A 101 -2.13 1.67 2.36
C GLU A 101 -3.11 0.57 1.88
N ILE A 102 -3.60 -0.28 2.79
CA ILE A 102 -4.80 -1.10 2.54
C ILE A 102 -6.04 -0.21 2.71
N GLY A 103 -6.35 0.50 1.63
CA GLY A 103 -7.37 1.54 1.57
C GLY A 103 -8.55 1.18 0.68
N LYS A 104 -9.48 2.14 0.57
CA LYS A 104 -10.67 1.97 -0.29
C LYS A 104 -10.32 2.00 -1.77
N MET A 105 -9.27 2.71 -2.17
CA MET A 105 -8.95 2.98 -3.58
C MET A 105 -8.35 1.73 -4.25
N GLU A 106 -7.37 1.10 -3.60
CA GLU A 106 -6.69 -0.11 -4.03
C GLU A 106 -7.66 -1.29 -4.14
N MET A 107 -8.66 -1.33 -3.24
CA MET A 107 -9.73 -2.34 -3.20
C MET A 107 -10.73 -2.23 -4.35
N TYR A 108 -10.57 -1.34 -5.32
CA TYR A 108 -11.33 -1.41 -6.58
C TYR A 108 -10.73 -2.42 -7.57
N SER A 109 -9.46 -2.81 -7.41
CA SER A 109 -8.84 -3.84 -8.25
C SER A 109 -9.03 -5.24 -7.65
N GLU A 110 -9.62 -6.15 -8.43
CA GLU A 110 -9.70 -7.57 -8.03
C GLU A 110 -8.32 -8.23 -7.97
N LYS A 111 -7.39 -7.80 -8.83
CA LYS A 111 -6.01 -8.28 -8.79
C LYS A 111 -5.31 -7.89 -7.50
N PHE A 112 -5.49 -6.63 -7.05
CA PHE A 112 -4.97 -6.18 -5.77
C PHE A 112 -5.56 -6.98 -4.60
N LYS A 113 -6.89 -7.21 -4.58
CA LYS A 113 -7.54 -8.03 -3.54
C LYS A 113 -6.97 -9.45 -3.49
N THR A 114 -6.81 -10.07 -4.66
CA THR A 114 -6.31 -11.44 -4.79
C THR A 114 -4.85 -11.55 -4.38
N MET A 115 -4.02 -10.57 -4.76
CA MET A 115 -2.64 -10.46 -4.30
C MET A 115 -2.59 -10.29 -2.77
N LEU A 116 -3.36 -9.34 -2.22
CA LEU A 116 -3.36 -9.09 -0.78
C LEU A 116 -3.80 -10.33 0.02
N ALA A 117 -4.85 -11.03 -0.42
CA ALA A 117 -5.30 -12.25 0.23
C ALA A 117 -4.19 -13.31 0.30
N ARG A 118 -3.45 -13.52 -0.80
CA ARG A 118 -2.29 -14.43 -0.86
C ARG A 118 -1.17 -14.00 0.07
N LEU A 119 -0.85 -12.70 0.11
CA LEU A 119 0.19 -12.18 0.99
C LEU A 119 -0.12 -12.43 2.47
N LEU A 120 -1.36 -12.14 2.89
CA LEU A 120 -1.76 -12.22 4.29
C LEU A 120 -1.78 -13.65 4.85
N VAL A 121 -1.85 -14.68 3.98
CA VAL A 121 -1.74 -16.10 4.39
C VAL A 121 -0.36 -16.70 4.13
N SER A 122 0.58 -15.92 3.61
CA SER A 122 1.93 -16.39 3.30
C SER A 122 2.83 -16.46 4.54
N ASN A 123 3.96 -17.16 4.39
CA ASN A 123 4.99 -17.25 5.43
C ASN A 123 5.89 -16.01 5.51
N LYS A 124 5.68 -15.00 4.65
CA LYS A 124 6.48 -13.76 4.64
C LYS A 124 6.05 -12.81 5.76
N ILE A 125 6.92 -11.86 6.09
CA ILE A 125 6.57 -10.76 7.00
C ILE A 125 5.87 -9.68 6.18
N VAL A 126 4.62 -9.36 6.51
CA VAL A 126 3.87 -8.28 5.87
C VAL A 126 3.69 -7.15 6.87
N VAL A 127 4.14 -5.95 6.52
CA VAL A 127 3.91 -4.70 7.24
C VAL A 127 2.97 -3.86 6.40
N ALA A 128 1.77 -3.56 6.89
CA ALA A 128 0.79 -2.81 6.13
C ALA A 128 0.14 -1.71 6.95
N THR A 129 -0.13 -0.57 6.33
CA THR A 129 -0.99 0.46 6.93
C THR A 129 -2.45 0.15 6.60
N LEU A 130 -3.34 0.34 7.56
CA LEU A 130 -4.77 0.10 7.39
C LEU A 130 -5.53 1.42 7.45
N HIS A 131 -6.41 1.64 6.47
CA HIS A 131 -7.46 2.62 6.65
C HIS A 131 -8.34 2.20 7.82
N ARG A 132 -8.80 3.17 8.63
CA ARG A 132 -9.64 2.89 9.82
C ARG A 132 -10.86 2.00 9.55
N THR A 133 -11.44 2.09 8.34
CA THR A 133 -12.60 1.27 7.95
C THR A 133 -12.27 -0.19 7.76
N PHE A 134 -11.01 -0.53 7.52
CA PHE A 134 -10.53 -1.89 7.28
C PHE A 134 -9.95 -2.56 8.54
N VAL A 135 -9.78 -1.82 9.64
CA VAL A 135 -9.28 -2.36 10.91
C VAL A 135 -10.10 -3.55 11.39
N LYS A 136 -11.44 -3.41 11.47
CA LYS A 136 -12.31 -4.52 11.92
C LYS A 136 -12.16 -5.77 11.04
N LYS A 137 -11.91 -5.59 9.74
CA LYS A 137 -11.80 -6.67 8.77
C LYS A 137 -10.47 -7.42 8.89
N TYR A 138 -9.35 -6.72 9.09
CA TYR A 138 -8.01 -7.32 9.02
C TYR A 138 -7.30 -7.48 10.37
N LYS A 139 -7.82 -6.91 11.47
CA LYS A 139 -7.17 -7.01 12.78
C LYS A 139 -6.93 -8.45 13.26
N SER A 140 -7.73 -9.42 12.81
CA SER A 140 -7.56 -10.83 13.15
C SER A 140 -6.49 -11.53 12.31
N ASN A 141 -6.02 -10.93 11.22
CA ASN A 141 -4.98 -11.49 10.37
C ASN A 141 -3.56 -11.25 10.91
N GLY A 142 -3.37 -10.49 11.98
CA GLY A 142 -2.04 -10.09 12.45
C GLY A 142 -2.05 -9.20 13.68
N LYS A 143 -0.86 -8.71 14.05
CA LYS A 143 -0.71 -7.79 15.18
C LYS A 143 -1.00 -6.37 14.73
N LEU A 144 -1.95 -5.71 15.37
CA LEU A 144 -2.32 -4.31 15.10
C LEU A 144 -1.63 -3.36 16.08
N PHE A 145 -1.04 -2.30 15.55
CA PHE A 145 -0.52 -1.14 16.27
C PHE A 145 -1.35 0.08 15.90
N TRP A 146 -1.79 0.83 16.91
CA TRP A 146 -2.49 2.08 16.72
C TRP A 146 -1.52 3.24 16.91
N LEU A 147 -1.48 4.14 15.93
CA LEU A 147 -0.67 5.36 15.94
C LEU A 147 -1.57 6.54 16.30
N GLU A 148 -1.27 7.17 17.43
CA GLU A 148 -1.96 8.33 18.00
C GLU A 148 -1.35 9.65 17.51
#